data_AF-K1LAK9-F1
#
_entry.id   AF-K1LAK9-F1
#
_cell.length_a   1.000
_cell.length_b   1.000
_cell.length_c   1.000
_cell.angle_alpha   90.00
_cell.angle_beta   90.00
_cell.angle_gamma   90.00
#
_symmetry.space_group_name_H-M   'P 1'
#
loop_
_entity.id
_entity.type
_entity.pdbx_description
1 polymer ?
#
loop_
_entity_poly.entity_id
_entity_poly.type
_entity_poly.pdbx_seq_one_letter_code
_entity_poly.pdbx_strand_id
1 'polypeptide(L)'
;MEIFNRDEFIALSKKEANLFVSMYFPTSRRSTDAYQKDILTFKNTLSEVEKKLLEEGVHSPIEINRIMEPAKALTNEFSFWQHNSDMLVVFLYDGKIEYFKLPLEIQKPNYFIGSKPMLLPMLPELADDGHYYILLLNLDQIRLYEATRNVVQEILIDPEKVAVSFTEEEDEVDKEKSLQAQGRVGNAGAMYHGHGSGSDEEKKVTILNYFHRMTNMLEPLLNSNPLPLVLAGVDYLIPIFKEASKYGHIFEDHVSGAFSEKDMMQLHQESWRLIEPYFAEARKNRKESFEAFKAKGQASSNDMLKIINAAFTGGIETLLVNQNHQHLFGKFDTENHKIELMDRQENGTHCLIDEAAAKVISTKGKVYLTPAEDMPEETQLAAIFRYPI
;
A
#
# COMPACT_ATOMS: atom_id res chain seq x y z
N MET A 1 -8.12 6.81 3.65
CA MET A 1 -6.91 7.08 2.83
C MET A 1 -7.16 6.57 1.42
N GLU A 2 -6.42 7.05 0.42
CA GLU A 2 -6.40 6.42 -0.91
C GLU A 2 -5.34 5.30 -0.94
N ILE A 3 -5.57 4.26 -1.74
CA ILE A 3 -4.66 3.10 -1.82
C ILE A 3 -3.45 3.50 -2.67
N PHE A 4 -2.25 3.42 -2.08
CA PHE A 4 -1.02 3.55 -2.86
C PHE A 4 -0.83 2.30 -3.71
N ASN A 5 -0.66 2.49 -5.02
CA ASN A 5 -0.66 1.37 -5.97
C ASN A 5 0.60 1.31 -6.84
N ARG A 6 0.71 0.20 -7.58
CA ARG A 6 1.85 -0.10 -8.44
C ARG A 6 2.04 0.93 -9.56
N ASP A 7 0.97 1.50 -10.09
CA ASP A 7 1.08 2.49 -11.18
C ASP A 7 1.62 3.82 -10.67
N GLU A 8 1.21 4.25 -9.47
CA GLU A 8 1.78 5.42 -8.79
C GLU A 8 3.26 5.21 -8.47
N PHE A 9 3.64 4.05 -7.94
CA PHE A 9 5.05 3.70 -7.71
C PHE A 9 5.87 3.77 -9.01
N ILE A 10 5.35 3.20 -10.11
CA ILE A 10 6.02 3.24 -11.41
C ILE A 10 6.11 4.68 -11.92
N ALA A 11 5.08 5.50 -11.71
CA ALA A 11 5.11 6.92 -12.08
C ALA A 11 6.18 7.70 -11.30
N LEU A 12 6.32 7.44 -10.00
CA LEU A 12 7.37 8.01 -9.16
C LEU A 12 8.76 7.58 -9.64
N SER A 13 8.96 6.30 -9.95
CA SER A 13 10.28 5.78 -10.39
C SER A 13 10.83 6.40 -11.68
N LYS A 14 9.96 7.06 -12.46
CA LYS A 14 10.33 7.76 -13.70
C LYS A 14 10.69 9.23 -13.49
N LYS A 15 10.52 9.76 -12.26
CA LYS A 15 10.87 11.14 -11.94
C LYS A 15 12.36 11.26 -11.74
N GLU A 16 12.92 12.35 -12.24
CA GLU A 16 14.33 12.71 -12.11
C GLU A 16 14.44 14.23 -12.03
N ALA A 17 15.38 14.71 -11.22
CA ALA A 17 15.71 16.12 -11.07
C ALA A 17 17.20 16.26 -10.73
N ASN A 18 17.75 17.46 -10.87
CA ASN A 18 19.14 17.73 -10.47
C ASN A 18 19.33 17.57 -8.95
N LEU A 19 18.31 17.90 -8.17
CA LEU A 19 18.25 17.70 -6.74
C LEU A 19 16.86 17.15 -6.38
N PHE A 20 16.87 15.95 -5.82
CA PHE A 20 15.71 15.23 -5.36
C PHE A 20 15.93 14.85 -3.90
N VAL A 21 15.02 15.26 -3.02
CA VAL A 21 15.05 14.91 -1.60
C VAL A 21 13.88 13.98 -1.30
N SER A 22 14.18 12.78 -0.82
CA SER A 22 13.19 11.84 -0.28
C SER A 22 13.29 11.83 1.23
N MET A 23 12.16 11.96 1.92
CA MET A 23 12.11 12.03 3.37
C MET A 23 11.01 11.09 3.88
N TYR A 24 11.30 10.41 4.98
CA TYR A 24 10.48 9.35 5.56
C TYR A 24 10.34 9.57 7.05
N PHE A 25 9.10 9.64 7.55
CA PHE A 25 8.83 10.03 8.93
C PHE A 25 7.88 9.06 9.62
N PRO A 26 8.16 8.68 10.87
CA PRO A 26 7.11 8.16 11.73
C PRO A 26 6.11 9.28 12.03
N THR A 27 4.82 9.01 11.84
CA THR A 27 3.73 9.91 12.21
C THR A 27 2.70 9.21 13.08
N SER A 28 1.97 10.01 13.86
CA SER A 28 0.94 9.49 14.76
C SER A 28 -0.43 9.56 14.11
N ARG A 29 -1.20 8.45 14.09
CA ARG A 29 -2.52 8.38 13.43
C ARG A 29 -3.55 9.36 14.00
N ARG A 30 -3.56 9.51 15.33
CA ARG A 30 -4.53 10.32 16.07
C ARG A 30 -3.92 10.71 17.41
N SER A 31 -3.64 11.99 17.59
CA SER A 31 -3.63 12.60 18.92
C SER A 31 -3.70 14.11 18.79
N THR A 32 -4.53 14.71 19.65
CA THR A 32 -4.72 16.16 19.74
C THR A 32 -3.44 16.92 20.05
N ASP A 33 -2.38 16.23 20.50
CA ASP A 33 -1.07 16.83 20.84
C ASP A 33 0.11 16.19 20.08
N ALA A 34 -0.02 14.97 19.57
CA ALA A 34 1.09 14.25 18.91
C ALA A 34 1.51 14.90 17.59
N TYR A 35 0.57 15.55 16.89
CA TYR A 35 0.87 16.25 15.65
C TYR A 35 1.95 17.34 15.84
N GLN A 36 2.05 17.95 17.03
CA GLN A 36 3.08 18.95 17.33
C GLN A 36 4.48 18.31 17.36
N LYS A 37 4.58 17.09 17.90
CA LYS A 37 5.83 16.31 17.91
C LYS A 37 6.19 15.90 16.49
N ASP A 38 5.22 15.49 15.68
CA ASP A 38 5.43 15.13 14.27
C ASP A 38 5.95 16.35 13.47
N ILE A 39 5.30 17.52 13.62
CA ILE A 39 5.75 18.79 13.02
C ILE A 39 7.17 19.15 13.47
N LEU A 40 7.47 19.04 14.77
CA LEU A 40 8.79 19.35 15.30
C LEU A 40 9.86 18.45 14.70
N THR A 41 9.56 17.16 14.60
CA THR A 41 10.46 16.15 14.03
C THR A 41 10.72 16.45 12.55
N PHE A 42 9.66 16.77 11.81
CA PHE A 42 9.75 17.19 10.41
C PHE A 42 10.60 18.47 10.23
N LYS A 43 10.41 19.50 11.07
CA LYS A 43 11.22 20.73 11.06
C LYS A 43 12.71 20.46 11.33
N ASN A 44 13.01 19.58 12.28
CA ASN A 44 14.38 19.21 12.60
C ASN A 44 15.04 18.50 11.41
N THR A 45 14.35 17.55 10.77
CA THR A 45 14.89 16.86 9.59
C THR A 45 15.04 17.80 8.39
N LEU A 46 14.12 18.74 8.17
CA LEU A 46 14.31 19.79 7.15
C LEU A 46 15.59 20.59 7.39
N SER A 47 15.86 20.94 8.66
CA SER A 47 17.06 21.68 9.03
C SER A 47 18.33 20.85 8.82
N GLU A 48 18.29 19.55 9.11
CA GLU A 48 19.40 18.62 8.85
C GLU A 48 19.70 18.45 7.36
N VAL A 49 18.65 18.29 6.54
CA VAL A 49 18.77 18.19 5.07
C VAL A 49 19.34 19.50 4.51
N GLU A 50 18.81 20.65 4.91
CA GLU A 50 19.29 21.96 4.45
C GLU A 50 20.76 22.17 4.81
N LYS A 51 21.15 21.82 6.06
CA LYS A 51 22.54 21.88 6.49
C LYS A 51 23.44 20.97 5.65
N LYS A 52 23.02 19.73 5.40
CA LYS A 52 23.81 18.78 4.60
C LYS A 52 24.01 19.28 3.17
N LEU A 53 22.96 19.79 2.52
CA LEU A 53 23.05 20.36 1.17
C LEU A 53 23.99 21.57 1.10
N LEU A 54 23.98 22.43 2.14
CA LEU A 54 24.90 23.56 2.23
C LEU A 54 26.36 23.11 2.44
N GLU A 55 26.58 22.07 3.24
CA GLU A 55 27.92 21.49 3.50
C GLU A 55 28.50 20.78 2.27
N GLU A 56 27.66 20.11 1.48
CA GLU A 56 28.06 19.53 0.18
C GLU A 56 28.52 20.62 -0.80
N GLY A 57 27.92 21.81 -0.74
CA GLY A 57 28.39 23.01 -1.46
C GLY A 57 28.15 22.97 -2.97
N VAL A 58 27.32 22.04 -3.43
CA VAL A 58 27.06 21.77 -4.85
C VAL A 58 25.93 22.63 -5.38
N HIS A 59 24.87 22.76 -4.59
CA HIS A 59 23.68 23.53 -4.92
C HIS A 59 23.78 24.92 -4.30
N SER A 60 23.32 25.93 -5.05
CA SER A 60 23.32 27.28 -4.51
C SER A 60 22.32 27.42 -3.35
N PRO A 61 22.55 28.30 -2.36
CA PRO A 61 21.58 28.54 -1.29
C PRO A 61 20.19 28.96 -1.81
N ILE A 62 20.12 29.61 -2.97
CA ILE A 62 18.85 29.98 -3.62
C ILE A 62 18.10 28.74 -4.11
N GLU A 63 18.82 27.80 -4.73
CA GLU A 63 18.24 26.53 -5.20
C GLU A 63 17.77 25.65 -4.04
N ILE A 64 18.57 25.54 -2.98
CA ILE A 64 18.23 24.79 -1.77
C ILE A 64 16.96 25.38 -1.15
N ASN A 65 16.91 26.70 -0.94
CA ASN A 65 15.71 27.34 -0.41
C ASN A 65 14.48 27.06 -1.30
N ARG A 66 14.59 27.24 -2.62
CA ARG A 66 13.49 26.97 -3.55
C ARG A 66 12.90 25.56 -3.41
N ILE A 67 13.75 24.54 -3.23
CA ILE A 67 13.29 23.14 -3.08
C ILE A 67 12.70 22.87 -1.69
N MET A 68 13.22 23.51 -0.64
CA MET A 68 12.77 23.31 0.74
C MET A 68 11.51 24.13 1.10
N GLU A 69 11.26 25.25 0.41
CA GLU A 69 10.13 26.15 0.69
C GLU A 69 8.75 25.44 0.76
N PRO A 70 8.37 24.56 -0.18
CA PRO A 70 7.09 23.85 -0.11
C PRO A 70 6.94 23.02 1.17
N ALA A 71 8.00 22.36 1.63
CA ALA A 71 7.98 21.61 2.87
C ALA A 71 7.92 22.52 4.10
N LYS A 72 8.64 23.65 4.09
CA LYS A 72 8.57 24.68 5.15
C LYS A 72 7.13 25.21 5.28
N ALA A 73 6.46 25.47 4.17
CA ALA A 73 5.06 25.89 4.14
C ALA A 73 4.12 24.83 4.74
N LEU A 74 4.31 23.55 4.39
CA LEU A 74 3.52 22.43 4.91
C LEU A 74 3.51 22.33 6.44
N THR A 75 4.55 22.84 7.11
CA THR A 75 4.61 22.85 8.59
C THR A 75 3.59 23.75 9.27
N ASN A 76 2.97 24.66 8.51
CA ASN A 76 1.93 25.57 8.99
C ASN A 76 0.51 25.08 8.64
N GLU A 77 0.39 24.02 7.84
CA GLU A 77 -0.90 23.47 7.39
C GLU A 77 -1.49 22.52 8.45
N PHE A 78 -2.15 23.07 9.46
CA PHE A 78 -2.67 22.29 10.58
C PHE A 78 -3.57 21.11 10.15
N SER A 79 -4.48 21.33 9.19
CA SER A 79 -5.39 20.29 8.68
C SER A 79 -4.65 19.08 8.08
N PHE A 80 -3.48 19.30 7.48
CA PHE A 80 -2.65 18.23 6.94
C PHE A 80 -2.16 17.28 8.05
N TRP A 81 -1.74 17.83 9.19
CA TRP A 81 -1.14 17.07 10.30
C TRP A 81 -2.16 16.42 11.23
N GLN A 82 -3.45 16.79 11.13
CA GLN A 82 -4.51 16.20 11.95
C GLN A 82 -4.84 14.74 11.58
N HIS A 83 -4.53 14.33 10.35
CA HIS A 83 -4.96 13.05 9.79
C HIS A 83 -3.78 12.35 9.08
N ASN A 84 -2.86 11.76 9.86
CA ASN A 84 -1.72 11.03 9.32
C ASN A 84 -1.91 9.50 9.39
N SER A 85 -1.06 8.78 8.65
CA SER A 85 -0.86 7.34 8.81
C SER A 85 0.38 7.09 9.71
N ASP A 86 0.96 5.90 9.68
CA ASP A 86 2.15 5.54 10.48
C ASP A 86 3.45 6.06 9.87
N MET A 87 3.50 6.19 8.55
CA MET A 87 4.61 6.80 7.83
C MET A 87 4.14 7.93 6.92
N LEU A 88 4.81 9.07 7.01
CA LEU A 88 4.73 10.15 6.04
C LEU A 88 5.96 10.12 5.12
N VAL A 89 5.72 10.02 3.83
CA VAL A 89 6.72 10.14 2.77
C VAL A 89 6.59 11.54 2.16
N VAL A 90 7.72 12.23 1.98
CA VAL A 90 7.78 13.53 1.31
C VAL A 90 8.88 13.52 0.27
N PHE A 91 8.53 13.91 -0.95
CA PHE A 91 9.43 14.11 -2.07
C PHE A 91 9.50 15.60 -2.43
N LEU A 92 10.72 16.14 -2.48
CA LEU A 92 10.98 17.54 -2.86
C LEU A 92 11.92 17.57 -4.06
N TYR A 93 11.48 18.24 -5.12
CA TYR A 93 12.24 18.36 -6.37
C TYR A 93 11.70 19.52 -7.21
N ASP A 94 12.57 20.25 -7.92
CA ASP A 94 12.18 21.37 -8.80
C ASP A 94 11.23 22.41 -8.17
N GLY A 95 11.30 22.63 -6.86
CA GLY A 95 10.39 23.52 -6.11
C GLY A 95 8.96 22.99 -5.95
N LYS A 96 8.76 21.69 -6.15
CA LYS A 96 7.50 20.95 -5.95
C LYS A 96 7.60 20.05 -4.72
N ILE A 97 6.44 19.69 -4.20
CA ILE A 97 6.27 18.71 -3.14
C ILE A 97 5.25 17.66 -3.57
N GLU A 98 5.58 16.40 -3.33
CA GLU A 98 4.65 15.27 -3.36
C GLU A 98 4.76 14.52 -2.03
N TYR A 99 3.65 14.01 -1.51
CA TYR A 99 3.65 13.30 -0.24
C TYR A 99 2.68 12.12 -0.25
N PHE A 100 2.99 11.12 0.56
CA PHE A 100 2.17 9.92 0.75
C PHE A 100 2.08 9.63 2.23
N LYS A 101 0.90 9.23 2.69
CA LYS A 101 0.66 8.74 4.05
C LYS A 101 0.49 7.24 3.89
N LEU A 102 1.39 6.44 4.44
CA LEU A 102 1.41 4.99 4.26
C LEU A 102 1.26 4.26 5.59
N PRO A 103 0.53 3.12 5.63
CA PRO A 103 0.35 2.27 6.80
C PRO A 103 1.59 1.42 7.11
N LEU A 104 2.77 2.01 6.97
CA LEU A 104 4.07 1.37 7.18
C LEU A 104 4.72 1.91 8.45
N GLU A 105 5.29 1.03 9.24
CA GLU A 105 6.00 1.44 10.45
C GLU A 105 7.47 1.73 10.15
N ILE A 106 7.97 2.87 10.63
CA ILE A 106 9.40 3.20 10.64
C ILE A 106 9.78 3.70 12.04
N GLN A 107 10.94 3.28 12.55
CA GLN A 107 11.32 3.62 13.92
C GLN A 107 11.87 5.05 14.07
N LYS A 108 12.49 5.59 13.02
CA LYS A 108 13.20 6.87 13.04
C LYS A 108 13.03 7.59 11.71
N PRO A 109 13.03 8.93 11.70
CA PRO A 109 13.11 9.69 10.46
C PRO A 109 14.34 9.28 9.66
N ASN A 110 14.18 9.23 8.33
CA ASN A 110 15.27 9.00 7.40
C ASN A 110 15.10 9.89 6.17
N TYR A 111 16.18 10.20 5.48
CA TYR A 111 16.14 10.94 4.23
C TYR A 111 17.23 10.48 3.26
N PHE A 112 16.99 10.72 1.98
CA PHE A 112 17.92 10.46 0.89
C PHE A 112 17.96 11.68 -0.03
N ILE A 113 19.15 12.10 -0.44
CA ILE A 113 19.39 13.21 -1.36
C ILE A 113 19.99 12.59 -2.63
N GLY A 114 19.39 12.77 -3.79
CA GLY A 114 19.91 12.23 -5.04
C GLY A 114 19.33 12.94 -6.25
N SER A 115 19.29 12.24 -7.38
CA SER A 115 18.63 12.71 -8.61
C SER A 115 17.23 12.13 -8.81
N LYS A 116 16.88 11.07 -8.07
CA LYS A 116 15.63 10.33 -8.19
C LYS A 116 15.00 10.11 -6.82
N PRO A 117 13.69 9.82 -6.74
CA PRO A 117 13.10 9.40 -5.48
C PRO A 117 13.74 8.08 -5.03
N MET A 118 14.20 8.02 -3.78
CA MET A 118 14.41 6.75 -3.10
C MET A 118 13.04 6.13 -2.89
N LEU A 119 12.80 4.89 -3.27
CA LEU A 119 11.49 4.22 -3.22
C LEU A 119 11.49 2.92 -2.41
N LEU A 120 12.67 2.34 -2.10
CA LEU A 120 12.82 1.13 -1.29
C LEU A 120 11.95 1.13 -0.02
N PRO A 121 11.87 2.23 0.78
CA PRO A 121 11.06 2.24 2.00
C PRO A 121 9.54 2.12 1.75
N MET A 122 9.06 2.40 0.53
CA MET A 122 7.64 2.27 0.16
C MET A 122 7.29 0.88 -0.37
N LEU A 123 8.28 0.03 -0.68
CA LEU A 123 8.06 -1.31 -1.24
C LEU A 123 7.13 -2.21 -0.42
N PRO A 124 7.17 -2.21 0.93
CA PRO A 124 6.28 -3.08 1.72
C PRO A 124 4.79 -2.86 1.42
N GLU A 125 4.41 -1.66 0.96
CA GLU A 125 3.02 -1.34 0.58
C GLU A 125 2.53 -2.15 -0.63
N LEU A 126 3.46 -2.53 -1.52
CA LEU A 126 3.16 -3.26 -2.75
C LEU A 126 3.41 -4.77 -2.61
N ALA A 127 3.97 -5.20 -1.48
CA ALA A 127 4.38 -6.58 -1.26
C ALA A 127 3.25 -7.35 -0.56
N ASP A 128 2.98 -8.58 -1.03
CA ASP A 128 2.11 -9.56 -0.38
C ASP A 128 2.80 -10.23 0.83
N ASP A 129 3.45 -9.45 1.69
CA ASP A 129 4.25 -9.93 2.82
C ASP A 129 3.86 -9.20 4.12
N GLY A 130 2.80 -9.67 4.76
CA GLY A 130 2.26 -9.06 5.96
C GLY A 130 1.36 -7.85 5.69
N HIS A 131 0.97 -7.61 4.43
CA HIS A 131 0.05 -6.55 4.01
C HIS A 131 -1.24 -7.17 3.42
N TYR A 132 -2.41 -6.74 3.89
CA TYR A 132 -3.70 -7.32 3.54
C TYR A 132 -4.85 -6.34 3.72
N TYR A 133 -6.00 -6.69 3.15
CA TYR A 133 -7.26 -5.98 3.35
C TYR A 133 -8.16 -6.69 4.36
N ILE A 134 -8.98 -5.91 5.06
CA ILE A 134 -10.09 -6.40 5.88
C ILE A 134 -11.38 -5.80 5.32
N LEU A 135 -12.34 -6.63 4.94
CA LEU A 135 -13.68 -6.18 4.56
C LEU A 135 -14.66 -6.51 5.68
N LEU A 136 -15.11 -5.47 6.39
CA LEU A 136 -16.17 -5.58 7.37
C LEU A 136 -17.52 -5.59 6.67
N LEU A 137 -18.14 -6.76 6.64
CA LEU A 137 -19.48 -7.01 6.13
C LEU A 137 -20.51 -6.72 7.23
N ASN A 138 -20.98 -5.49 7.25
CA ASN A 138 -22.14 -5.06 8.02
C ASN A 138 -23.16 -4.46 7.03
N LEU A 139 -24.39 -4.96 7.03
CA LEU A 139 -25.44 -4.53 6.09
C LEU A 139 -25.80 -3.05 6.23
N ASP A 140 -25.59 -2.46 7.41
CA ASP A 140 -25.78 -1.02 7.61
C ASP A 140 -24.68 -0.21 6.94
N GLN A 141 -23.43 -0.67 7.03
CA GLN A 141 -22.27 0.01 6.47
C GLN A 141 -21.10 -0.97 6.28
N ILE A 142 -20.77 -1.26 5.03
CA ILE A 142 -19.56 -1.97 4.64
C ILE A 142 -18.37 -1.03 4.78
N ARG A 143 -17.28 -1.56 5.32
CA ARG A 143 -16.02 -0.82 5.49
C ARG A 143 -14.84 -1.65 5.01
N LEU A 144 -13.91 -0.99 4.36
CA LEU A 144 -12.67 -1.58 3.89
C LEU A 144 -11.51 -0.98 4.69
N TYR A 145 -10.65 -1.86 5.21
CA TYR A 145 -9.44 -1.47 5.89
C TYR A 145 -8.23 -2.05 5.17
N GLU A 146 -7.15 -1.30 5.19
CA GLU A 146 -5.81 -1.74 4.84
C GLU A 146 -5.03 -2.01 6.12
N ALA A 147 -4.34 -3.14 6.19
CA ALA A 147 -3.76 -3.63 7.42
C ALA A 147 -2.40 -4.33 7.21
N THR A 148 -1.51 -4.09 8.16
CA THR A 148 -0.26 -4.83 8.34
C THR A 148 -0.22 -5.50 9.71
N ARG A 149 0.93 -6.01 10.17
CA ARG A 149 1.09 -6.53 11.54
C ARG A 149 0.73 -5.50 12.60
N ASN A 150 1.18 -4.26 12.41
CA ASN A 150 1.11 -3.20 13.42
C ASN A 150 0.15 -2.08 13.01
N VAL A 151 -0.33 -2.11 11.76
CA VAL A 151 -1.15 -1.04 11.19
C VAL A 151 -2.51 -1.53 10.74
N VAL A 152 -3.51 -0.68 10.96
CA VAL A 152 -4.83 -0.77 10.36
C VAL A 152 -5.33 0.65 10.09
N GLN A 153 -5.86 0.86 8.90
CA GLN A 153 -6.40 2.14 8.46
C GLN A 153 -7.60 1.95 7.54
N GLU A 154 -8.62 2.78 7.70
CA GLU A 154 -9.79 2.76 6.82
C GLU A 154 -9.47 3.38 5.45
N ILE A 155 -9.80 2.62 4.41
CA ILE A 155 -9.87 3.10 3.03
C ILE A 155 -11.26 3.73 2.89
N LEU A 156 -11.29 5.02 2.57
CA LEU A 156 -12.56 5.73 2.43
C LEU A 156 -13.12 5.38 1.05
N ILE A 157 -14.21 4.62 1.06
CA ILE A 157 -14.94 4.27 -0.14
C ILE A 157 -15.94 5.38 -0.43
N ASP A 158 -15.88 5.90 -1.65
CA ASP A 158 -16.86 6.85 -2.16
C ASP A 158 -18.20 6.13 -2.36
N PRO A 159 -19.27 6.49 -1.60
CA PRO A 159 -20.56 5.82 -1.68
C PRO A 159 -21.25 5.99 -3.03
N GLU A 160 -20.85 7.00 -3.84
CA GLU A 160 -21.34 7.12 -5.23
C GLU A 160 -20.69 6.10 -6.17
N LYS A 161 -19.50 5.60 -5.82
CA LYS A 161 -18.73 4.65 -6.64
C LYS A 161 -18.92 3.20 -6.23
N VAL A 162 -19.26 2.94 -4.96
CA VAL A 162 -19.51 1.60 -4.43
C VAL A 162 -20.71 1.68 -3.49
N ALA A 163 -21.69 0.81 -3.71
CA ALA A 163 -22.80 0.66 -2.78
C ALA A 163 -22.30 0.07 -1.45
N VAL A 164 -22.21 0.90 -0.41
CA VAL A 164 -21.66 0.52 0.89
C VAL A 164 -22.71 0.22 1.95
N SER A 165 -23.99 0.49 1.70
CA SER A 165 -25.09 0.19 2.63
C SER A 165 -26.22 -0.55 1.93
N PHE A 166 -26.55 -1.74 2.44
CA PHE A 166 -27.70 -2.51 1.99
C PHE A 166 -29.00 -1.91 2.52
N THR A 167 -29.00 -1.44 3.78
CA THR A 167 -30.20 -0.91 4.42
C THR A 167 -30.64 0.41 3.81
N GLU A 168 -29.70 1.28 3.42
CA GLU A 168 -30.04 2.50 2.67
C GLU A 168 -30.67 2.18 1.31
N GLU A 169 -30.15 1.19 0.57
CA GLU A 169 -30.75 0.77 -0.71
C GLU A 169 -32.17 0.21 -0.53
N GLU A 170 -32.42 -0.63 0.48
CA GLU A 170 -33.77 -1.14 0.75
C GLU A 170 -34.75 -0.02 1.12
N ASP A 171 -34.31 0.93 1.96
CA ASP A 171 -35.13 2.08 2.36
C ASP A 171 -35.52 2.96 1.16
N GLU A 172 -34.62 3.16 0.19
CA GLU A 172 -34.92 3.89 -1.04
C GLU A 172 -35.93 3.16 -1.92
N VAL A 173 -35.75 1.85 -2.11
CA VAL A 173 -36.68 1.02 -2.89
C VAL A 173 -38.09 1.03 -2.29
N ASP A 174 -38.20 0.96 -0.96
CA ASP A 174 -39.49 0.99 -0.27
C ASP A 174 -40.15 2.37 -0.36
N LYS A 175 -39.39 3.47 -0.29
CA LYS A 175 -39.90 4.83 -0.54
C LYS A 175 -40.43 4.96 -1.97
N GLU A 176 -39.70 4.49 -2.98
CA GLU A 176 -40.16 4.55 -4.38
C GLU A 176 -41.45 3.76 -4.60
N LYS A 177 -41.56 2.54 -4.06
CA LYS A 177 -42.78 1.73 -4.13
C LYS A 177 -43.97 2.44 -3.48
N SER A 178 -43.75 3.07 -2.32
CA SER A 178 -44.77 3.84 -1.61
C SER A 178 -45.28 5.02 -2.44
N LEU A 179 -44.38 5.76 -3.10
CA LEU A 179 -44.73 6.88 -3.99
C LEU A 179 -45.48 6.41 -5.26
N GLN A 180 -45.07 5.28 -5.86
CA GLN A 180 -45.76 4.69 -7.00
C GLN A 180 -47.15 4.16 -6.62
N ALA A 181 -47.32 3.66 -5.40
CA ALA A 181 -48.62 3.23 -4.87
C ALA A 181 -49.58 4.42 -4.64
N GLN A 182 -49.08 5.58 -4.20
CA GLN A 182 -49.87 6.81 -4.09
C GLN A 182 -50.31 7.38 -5.45
N GLY A 183 -49.57 7.13 -6.53
CA GLY A 183 -49.95 7.52 -7.90
C GLY A 183 -51.10 6.70 -8.52
N ARG A 184 -51.45 5.55 -7.93
CA ARG A 184 -52.57 4.68 -8.34
C ARG A 184 -53.80 4.92 -7.45
N VAL A 185 -54.36 6.13 -7.51
CA VAL A 185 -55.71 6.38 -6.95
C VAL A 185 -56.73 5.80 -7.93
N GLY A 186 -57.08 4.53 -7.74
CA GLY A 186 -57.98 3.81 -8.63
C GLY A 186 -58.40 2.44 -8.12
N ASN A 187 -59.10 2.44 -6.97
CA ASN A 187 -59.97 1.37 -6.46
C ASN A 187 -59.31 0.21 -5.66
N ALA A 188 -59.94 -0.05 -4.51
CA ALA A 188 -59.68 -1.09 -3.50
C ALA A 188 -58.46 -0.88 -2.58
N GLY A 189 -58.76 -0.48 -1.35
CA GLY A 189 -57.79 -0.34 -0.26
C GLY A 189 -57.14 -1.67 0.10
N ALA A 190 -55.81 -1.66 0.10
CA ALA A 190 -55.01 -2.60 0.85
C ALA A 190 -54.08 -1.77 1.74
N MET A 191 -54.28 -1.85 3.06
CA MET A 191 -53.27 -1.41 4.02
C MET A 191 -52.04 -2.28 3.81
N TYR A 192 -51.01 -1.72 3.19
CA TYR A 192 -49.72 -2.37 3.07
C TYR A 192 -48.93 -2.12 4.35
N HIS A 193 -48.91 -3.11 5.23
CA HIS A 193 -47.99 -3.16 6.36
C HIS A 193 -46.61 -3.56 5.83
N GLY A 194 -45.79 -2.57 5.47
CA GLY A 194 -44.38 -2.78 5.17
C GLY A 194 -43.58 -3.00 6.45
N HIS A 195 -43.54 -4.24 6.93
CA HIS A 195 -42.54 -4.74 7.88
C HIS A 195 -42.30 -6.24 7.60
N GLY A 196 -41.16 -6.55 6.96
CA GLY A 196 -40.42 -7.80 7.12
C GLY A 196 -41.13 -9.14 6.88
N SER A 197 -41.88 -9.31 5.78
CA SER A 197 -42.59 -10.57 5.45
C SER A 197 -41.96 -11.37 4.31
N GLY A 198 -40.64 -11.23 4.09
CA GLY A 198 -39.91 -12.12 3.19
C GLY A 198 -39.46 -13.38 3.92
N SER A 199 -39.50 -14.53 3.25
CA SER A 199 -38.84 -15.74 3.79
C SER A 199 -37.32 -15.51 3.94
N ASP A 200 -36.65 -16.27 4.81
CA ASP A 200 -35.19 -16.19 4.96
C ASP A 200 -34.45 -16.39 3.62
N GLU A 201 -35.01 -17.20 2.71
CA GLU A 201 -34.50 -17.42 1.36
C GLU A 201 -34.63 -16.18 0.47
N GLU A 202 -35.76 -15.47 0.52
CA GLU A 202 -35.94 -14.22 -0.22
C GLU A 202 -34.96 -13.16 0.27
N LYS A 203 -34.78 -13.03 1.59
CA LYS A 203 -33.81 -12.11 2.17
C LYS A 203 -32.39 -12.44 1.73
N LYS A 204 -32.01 -13.72 1.73
CA LYS A 204 -30.71 -14.18 1.25
C LYS A 204 -30.48 -13.81 -0.22
N VAL A 205 -31.48 -14.01 -1.08
CA VAL A 205 -31.41 -13.63 -2.51
C VAL A 205 -31.23 -12.12 -2.67
N THR A 206 -31.94 -11.30 -1.89
CA THR A 206 -31.77 -9.83 -1.95
C THR A 206 -30.37 -9.41 -1.53
N ILE A 207 -29.82 -9.99 -0.44
CA ILE A 207 -28.45 -9.73 0.00
C ILE A 207 -27.43 -10.17 -1.05
N LEU A 208 -27.62 -11.35 -1.66
CA LEU A 208 -26.75 -11.85 -2.73
C LEU A 208 -26.71 -10.89 -3.92
N ASN A 209 -27.87 -10.41 -4.37
CA ASN A 209 -27.96 -9.44 -5.46
C ASN A 209 -27.27 -8.10 -5.12
N TYR A 210 -27.39 -7.66 -3.87
CA TYR A 210 -26.65 -6.49 -3.38
C TYR A 210 -25.13 -6.73 -3.42
N PHE A 211 -24.65 -7.85 -2.87
CA PHE A 211 -23.22 -8.18 -2.92
C PHE A 211 -22.71 -8.34 -4.36
N HIS A 212 -23.50 -8.86 -5.31
CA HIS A 212 -23.09 -8.86 -6.72
C HIS A 212 -22.87 -7.45 -7.27
N ARG A 213 -23.73 -6.48 -6.95
CA ARG A 213 -23.53 -5.08 -7.37
C ARG A 213 -22.30 -4.48 -6.71
N MET A 214 -22.22 -4.59 -5.38
CA MET A 214 -21.15 -4.00 -4.59
C MET A 214 -19.78 -4.58 -4.97
N THR A 215 -19.65 -5.90 -5.13
CA THR A 215 -18.38 -6.55 -5.51
C THR A 215 -17.89 -6.11 -6.88
N ASN A 216 -18.77 -6.00 -7.89
CA ASN A 216 -18.39 -5.48 -9.21
C ASN A 216 -17.82 -4.05 -9.15
N MET A 217 -18.27 -3.24 -8.18
CA MET A 217 -17.79 -1.88 -7.96
C MET A 217 -16.51 -1.84 -7.11
N LEU A 218 -16.37 -2.76 -6.15
CA LEU A 218 -15.23 -2.85 -5.24
C LEU A 218 -13.99 -3.50 -5.89
N GLU A 219 -14.18 -4.48 -6.77
CA GLU A 219 -13.09 -5.24 -7.40
C GLU A 219 -12.06 -4.38 -8.13
N PRO A 220 -12.42 -3.35 -8.93
CA PRO A 220 -11.43 -2.47 -9.55
C PRO A 220 -10.51 -1.78 -8.53
N LEU A 221 -11.05 -1.40 -7.36
CA LEU A 221 -10.28 -0.80 -6.27
C LEU A 221 -9.33 -1.81 -5.62
N LEU A 222 -9.77 -3.05 -5.39
CA LEU A 222 -8.91 -4.09 -4.83
C LEU A 222 -7.83 -4.53 -5.83
N ASN A 223 -8.15 -4.59 -7.13
CA ASN A 223 -7.22 -5.03 -8.16
C ASN A 223 -6.16 -3.98 -8.53
N SER A 224 -6.25 -2.73 -8.06
CA SER A 224 -5.14 -1.78 -8.21
C SER A 224 -3.92 -2.19 -7.37
N ASN A 225 -4.14 -2.88 -6.25
CA ASN A 225 -3.11 -3.51 -5.45
C ASN A 225 -3.63 -4.86 -4.90
N PRO A 226 -3.48 -5.98 -5.63
CA PRO A 226 -4.15 -7.23 -5.28
C PRO A 226 -3.50 -7.91 -4.06
N LEU A 227 -4.01 -7.59 -2.87
CA LEU A 227 -3.61 -8.16 -1.58
C LEU A 227 -4.60 -9.22 -1.07
N PRO A 228 -4.20 -10.12 -0.18
CA PRO A 228 -5.14 -11.00 0.54
C PRO A 228 -6.28 -10.20 1.19
N LEU A 229 -7.51 -10.71 1.10
CA LEU A 229 -8.69 -10.08 1.68
C LEU A 229 -9.29 -10.96 2.77
N VAL A 230 -9.21 -10.53 4.02
CA VAL A 230 -9.87 -11.16 5.16
C VAL A 230 -11.28 -10.60 5.29
N LEU A 231 -12.28 -11.47 5.26
CA LEU A 231 -13.67 -11.07 5.51
C LEU A 231 -13.93 -11.04 7.01
N ALA A 232 -14.77 -10.10 7.45
CA ALA A 232 -15.21 -10.01 8.83
C ALA A 232 -16.69 -9.65 8.90
N GLY A 233 -17.41 -10.22 9.87
CA GLY A 233 -18.82 -9.94 10.05
C GLY A 233 -19.60 -11.13 10.59
N VAL A 234 -20.92 -11.03 10.53
CA VAL A 234 -21.82 -12.11 10.95
C VAL A 234 -21.75 -13.28 9.95
N ASP A 235 -21.68 -14.52 10.47
CA ASP A 235 -21.29 -15.71 9.70
C ASP A 235 -22.12 -15.96 8.45
N TYR A 236 -23.43 -15.64 8.48
CA TYR A 236 -24.31 -15.91 7.35
C TYR A 236 -24.02 -15.03 6.13
N LEU A 237 -23.34 -13.88 6.30
CA LEU A 237 -22.98 -12.98 5.19
C LEU A 237 -21.74 -13.47 4.43
N ILE A 238 -20.83 -14.16 5.11
CA ILE A 238 -19.55 -14.60 4.55
C ILE A 238 -19.72 -15.49 3.30
N PRO A 239 -20.50 -16.59 3.34
CA PRO A 239 -20.68 -17.43 2.16
C PRO A 239 -21.43 -16.71 1.03
N ILE A 240 -22.36 -15.80 1.36
CA ILE A 240 -23.10 -15.01 0.35
C ILE A 240 -22.15 -14.05 -0.37
N PHE A 241 -21.24 -13.39 0.37
CA PHE A 241 -20.24 -12.53 -0.24
C PHE A 241 -19.25 -13.32 -1.12
N LYS A 242 -18.78 -14.48 -0.64
CA LYS A 242 -17.88 -15.36 -1.41
C LYS A 242 -18.53 -15.88 -2.69
N GLU A 243 -19.84 -16.13 -2.68
CA GLU A 243 -20.61 -16.50 -3.87
C GLU A 243 -20.71 -15.34 -4.87
N ALA A 244 -20.82 -14.11 -4.37
CA ALA A 244 -20.97 -12.92 -5.20
C ALA A 244 -19.67 -12.42 -5.87
N SER A 245 -18.56 -12.53 -5.15
CA SER A 245 -17.26 -11.92 -5.49
C SER A 245 -16.43 -12.80 -6.44
N LYS A 246 -15.70 -12.16 -7.35
CA LYS A 246 -14.69 -12.78 -8.23
C LYS A 246 -13.26 -12.44 -7.82
N TYR A 247 -13.09 -11.72 -6.71
CA TYR A 247 -11.76 -11.33 -6.24
C TYR A 247 -10.93 -12.58 -5.87
N GLY A 248 -9.83 -12.80 -6.59
CA GLY A 248 -9.04 -14.03 -6.52
C GLY A 248 -8.19 -14.19 -5.26
N HIS A 249 -8.16 -13.19 -4.38
CA HIS A 249 -7.30 -13.17 -3.19
C HIS A 249 -8.11 -13.16 -1.89
N ILE A 250 -9.37 -13.62 -1.91
CA ILE A 250 -10.15 -13.82 -0.67
C ILE A 250 -9.48 -14.91 0.18
N PHE A 251 -9.17 -14.57 1.42
CA PHE A 251 -8.63 -15.51 2.39
C PHE A 251 -9.70 -16.54 2.79
N GLU A 252 -9.27 -17.79 3.00
CA GLU A 252 -10.20 -18.91 3.22
C GLU A 252 -11.00 -18.73 4.51
N ASP A 253 -10.34 -18.34 5.60
CA ASP A 253 -11.01 -18.10 6.89
C ASP A 253 -11.50 -16.65 7.01
N HIS A 254 -12.35 -16.40 8.02
CA HIS A 254 -12.92 -15.09 8.31
C HIS A 254 -12.96 -14.78 9.81
N VAL A 255 -13.19 -13.52 10.14
CA VAL A 255 -13.39 -13.05 11.52
C VAL A 255 -14.89 -12.94 11.81
N SER A 256 -15.42 -13.84 12.63
CA SER A 256 -16.83 -13.86 13.01
C SER A 256 -17.16 -12.84 14.10
N GLY A 257 -18.16 -11.98 13.86
CA GLY A 257 -18.66 -11.07 14.90
C GLY A 257 -19.53 -9.93 14.36
N ALA A 258 -20.26 -9.29 15.28
CA ALA A 258 -21.03 -8.07 14.98
C ALA A 258 -20.17 -6.84 15.29
N PHE A 259 -19.26 -6.49 14.37
CA PHE A 259 -18.35 -5.37 14.55
C PHE A 259 -18.92 -4.06 13.97
N SER A 260 -18.41 -2.95 14.50
CA SER A 260 -18.68 -1.59 14.09
C SER A 260 -17.37 -0.82 13.87
N GLU A 261 -17.46 0.46 13.46
CA GLU A 261 -16.29 1.34 13.30
C GLU A 261 -15.42 1.41 14.57
N LYS A 262 -16.04 1.33 15.75
CA LYS A 262 -15.35 1.44 17.05
C LYS A 262 -14.44 0.24 17.33
N ASP A 263 -14.64 -0.85 16.62
CA ASP A 263 -13.97 -2.13 16.86
C ASP A 263 -12.76 -2.32 15.93
N MET A 264 -12.37 -1.30 15.16
CA MET A 264 -11.26 -1.36 14.18
C MET A 264 -9.99 -2.01 14.75
N MET A 265 -9.60 -1.66 15.97
CA MET A 265 -8.39 -2.22 16.61
C MET A 265 -8.57 -3.68 17.02
N GLN A 266 -9.76 -4.06 17.51
CA GLN A 266 -10.05 -5.46 17.84
C GLN A 266 -10.08 -6.30 16.56
N LEU A 267 -10.75 -5.79 15.53
CA LEU A 267 -10.87 -6.43 14.23
C LEU A 267 -9.48 -6.70 13.62
N HIS A 268 -8.59 -5.72 13.66
CA HIS A 268 -7.20 -5.85 13.23
C HIS A 268 -6.44 -6.95 13.99
N GLN A 269 -6.61 -7.01 15.31
CA GLN A 269 -5.92 -7.97 16.15
C GLN A 269 -6.38 -9.40 15.87
N GLU A 270 -7.69 -9.58 15.68
CA GLU A 270 -8.30 -10.87 15.34
C GLU A 270 -7.95 -11.32 13.91
N SER A 271 -8.03 -10.41 12.93
CA SER A 271 -7.66 -10.71 11.54
C SER A 271 -6.17 -11.01 11.40
N TRP A 272 -5.30 -10.30 12.13
CA TRP A 272 -3.86 -10.56 12.10
C TRP A 272 -3.54 -11.96 12.63
N ARG A 273 -4.12 -12.35 13.78
CA ARG A 273 -3.93 -13.69 14.35
C ARG A 273 -4.32 -14.79 13.37
N LEU A 274 -5.30 -14.51 12.51
CA LEU A 274 -5.81 -15.44 11.51
C LEU A 274 -4.89 -15.56 10.28
N ILE A 275 -4.43 -14.44 9.74
CA ILE A 275 -3.66 -14.40 8.47
C ILE A 275 -2.13 -14.48 8.66
N GLU A 276 -1.60 -14.24 9.87
CA GLU A 276 -0.15 -14.27 10.12
C GLU A 276 0.54 -15.58 9.69
N PRO A 277 -0.05 -16.77 9.93
CA PRO A 277 0.53 -18.03 9.47
C PRO A 277 0.68 -18.13 7.95
N TYR A 278 -0.28 -17.58 7.19
CA TYR A 278 -0.22 -17.54 5.72
C TYR A 278 1.01 -16.76 5.22
N PHE A 279 1.29 -15.62 5.84
CA PHE A 279 2.49 -14.84 5.49
C PHE A 279 3.79 -15.51 5.93
N ALA A 280 3.80 -16.14 7.11
CA ALA A 280 4.95 -16.90 7.57
C ALA A 280 5.28 -18.08 6.63
N GLU A 281 4.26 -18.80 6.18
CA GLU A 281 4.40 -19.87 5.20
C GLU A 281 4.88 -19.33 3.84
N ALA A 282 4.33 -18.21 3.37
CA ALA A 282 4.77 -17.57 2.13
C ALA A 282 6.25 -17.17 2.17
N ARG A 283 6.73 -16.59 3.28
CA ARG A 283 8.17 -16.27 3.47
C ARG A 283 9.03 -17.52 3.45
N LYS A 284 8.62 -18.58 4.16
CA LYS A 284 9.32 -19.87 4.16
C LYS A 284 9.40 -20.48 2.76
N ASN A 285 8.27 -20.54 2.05
CA ASN A 285 8.20 -21.07 0.68
C ASN A 285 9.07 -20.27 -0.29
N ARG A 286 9.20 -18.95 -0.10
CA ARG A 286 10.09 -18.10 -0.90
C ARG A 286 11.56 -18.49 -0.73
N LYS A 287 11.99 -18.76 0.51
CA LYS A 287 13.35 -19.22 0.81
C LYS A 287 13.63 -20.61 0.25
N GLU A 288 12.69 -21.54 0.40
CA GLU A 288 12.80 -22.90 -0.17
C GLU A 288 12.83 -22.87 -1.71
N SER A 289 11.99 -22.04 -2.32
CA SER A 289 11.97 -21.83 -3.78
C SER A 289 13.29 -21.26 -4.28
N PHE A 290 13.87 -20.30 -3.57
CA PHE A 290 15.17 -19.74 -3.91
C PHE A 290 16.25 -20.84 -4.00
N GLU A 291 16.35 -21.72 -3.00
CA GLU A 291 17.30 -22.85 -3.02
C GLU A 291 17.06 -23.79 -4.21
N ALA A 292 15.79 -24.11 -4.49
CA ALA A 292 15.43 -24.96 -5.62
C ALA A 292 15.79 -24.35 -6.98
N PHE A 293 15.60 -23.03 -7.16
CA PHE A 293 15.98 -22.31 -8.39
C PHE A 293 17.49 -22.11 -8.48
N LYS A 294 18.18 -21.91 -7.36
CA LYS A 294 19.64 -21.80 -7.31
C LYS A 294 20.30 -23.08 -7.80
N ALA A 295 19.81 -24.24 -7.37
CA ALA A 295 20.28 -25.55 -7.86
C ALA A 295 20.13 -25.73 -9.39
N LYS A 296 19.22 -24.98 -10.03
CA LYS A 296 18.99 -24.96 -11.49
C LYS A 296 19.73 -23.84 -12.23
N GLY A 297 20.54 -23.04 -11.53
CA GLY A 297 21.20 -21.86 -12.13
C GLY A 297 20.25 -20.70 -12.44
N GLN A 298 19.06 -20.68 -11.84
CA GLN A 298 18.01 -19.68 -12.04
C GLN A 298 17.83 -18.75 -10.83
N ALA A 299 18.76 -18.77 -9.88
CA ALA A 299 18.79 -17.80 -8.79
C ALA A 299 20.24 -17.44 -8.42
N SER A 300 20.45 -16.24 -7.87
CA SER A 300 21.75 -15.77 -7.40
C SER A 300 21.58 -14.85 -6.20
N SER A 301 22.51 -14.97 -5.26
CA SER A 301 22.67 -14.11 -4.06
C SER A 301 24.12 -13.62 -3.90
N ASN A 302 25.06 -14.22 -4.64
CA ASN A 302 26.48 -14.00 -4.50
C ASN A 302 27.07 -13.04 -5.55
N ASP A 303 26.30 -12.61 -6.55
CA ASP A 303 26.74 -11.70 -7.60
C ASP A 303 25.76 -10.52 -7.74
N MET A 304 26.01 -9.48 -6.94
CA MET A 304 25.17 -8.28 -6.90
C MET A 304 25.11 -7.56 -8.26
N LEU A 305 26.20 -7.52 -9.02
CA LEU A 305 26.22 -6.85 -10.33
C LEU A 305 25.42 -7.64 -11.37
N LYS A 306 25.50 -8.98 -11.36
CA LYS A 306 24.64 -9.84 -12.19
C LYS A 306 23.17 -9.62 -11.87
N ILE A 307 22.81 -9.53 -10.59
CA ILE A 307 21.43 -9.27 -10.16
C ILE A 307 20.96 -7.90 -10.67
N ILE A 308 21.72 -6.84 -10.44
CA ILE A 308 21.34 -5.49 -10.88
C ILE A 308 21.19 -5.45 -12.41
N ASN A 309 22.14 -6.01 -13.17
CA ASN A 309 22.03 -6.11 -14.63
C ASN A 309 20.75 -6.85 -15.06
N ALA A 310 20.45 -8.00 -14.44
CA ALA A 310 19.23 -8.76 -14.72
C ALA A 310 17.96 -7.97 -14.38
N ALA A 311 17.98 -7.12 -13.35
CA ALA A 311 16.86 -6.22 -13.05
C ALA A 311 16.63 -5.25 -14.20
N PHE A 312 17.69 -4.57 -14.67
CA PHE A 312 17.64 -3.61 -15.77
C PHE A 312 17.15 -4.19 -17.09
N THR A 313 17.45 -5.47 -17.36
CA THR A 313 16.97 -6.19 -18.55
C THR A 313 15.63 -6.90 -18.36
N GLY A 314 14.99 -6.79 -17.18
CA GLY A 314 13.70 -7.45 -16.89
C GLY A 314 13.77 -8.97 -16.71
N GLY A 315 14.96 -9.50 -16.41
CA GLY A 315 15.22 -10.93 -16.21
C GLY A 315 14.86 -11.46 -14.82
N ILE A 316 14.49 -10.58 -13.88
CA ILE A 316 14.14 -10.98 -12.50
C ILE A 316 12.64 -11.23 -12.36
N GLU A 317 12.31 -12.36 -11.73
CA GLU A 317 10.97 -12.70 -11.28
C GLU A 317 10.72 -12.21 -9.85
N THR A 318 11.65 -12.53 -8.93
CA THR A 318 11.57 -12.10 -7.53
C THR A 318 12.92 -11.53 -7.09
N LEU A 319 12.91 -10.33 -6.49
CA LEU A 319 14.06 -9.69 -5.87
C LEU A 319 13.84 -9.60 -4.35
N LEU A 320 14.81 -10.07 -3.58
CA LEU A 320 14.91 -9.87 -2.14
C LEU A 320 15.99 -8.82 -1.90
N VAL A 321 15.63 -7.75 -1.19
CA VAL A 321 16.53 -6.69 -0.77
C VAL A 321 16.65 -6.75 0.73
N ASN A 322 17.85 -6.93 1.24
CA ASN A 322 18.09 -6.90 2.69
C ASN A 322 17.72 -5.51 3.24
N GLN A 323 16.91 -5.42 4.31
CA GLN A 323 16.53 -4.12 4.88
C GLN A 323 17.74 -3.32 5.38
N ASN A 324 18.81 -4.02 5.76
CA ASN A 324 20.06 -3.45 6.24
C ASN A 324 21.12 -3.35 5.12
N HIS A 325 20.72 -3.37 3.85
CA HIS A 325 21.65 -3.21 2.72
C HIS A 325 22.43 -1.90 2.82
N GLN A 326 23.61 -1.89 2.21
CA GLN A 326 24.37 -0.68 2.00
C GLN A 326 24.04 -0.14 0.61
N HIS A 327 23.84 1.17 0.50
CA HIS A 327 23.58 1.76 -0.81
C HIS A 327 24.75 1.51 -1.74
N LEU A 328 24.46 0.93 -2.90
CA LEU A 328 25.41 0.83 -4.00
C LEU A 328 25.20 2.02 -4.94
N PHE A 329 26.19 2.90 -5.03
CA PHE A 329 26.15 4.07 -5.91
C PHE A 329 26.81 3.78 -7.24
N GLY A 330 26.21 4.29 -8.31
CA GLY A 330 26.74 4.16 -9.65
C GLY A 330 25.72 4.54 -10.71
N LYS A 331 26.04 4.23 -11.96
CA LYS A 331 25.15 4.44 -13.12
C LYS A 331 25.05 3.16 -13.93
N PHE A 332 23.85 2.90 -14.45
CA PHE A 332 23.64 1.85 -15.44
C PHE A 332 23.67 2.47 -16.85
N ASP A 333 24.68 2.10 -17.63
CA ASP A 333 24.75 2.42 -19.05
C ASP A 333 23.79 1.50 -19.81
N THR A 334 22.68 2.08 -20.26
CA THR A 334 21.64 1.39 -21.01
C THR A 334 22.08 0.96 -22.41
N GLU A 335 23.05 1.63 -23.02
CA GLU A 335 23.54 1.31 -24.37
C GLU A 335 24.50 0.12 -24.35
N ASN A 336 25.42 0.11 -23.38
CA ASN A 336 26.44 -0.92 -23.27
C ASN A 336 26.09 -2.05 -22.28
N HIS A 337 24.97 -1.93 -21.57
CA HIS A 337 24.54 -2.84 -20.48
C HIS A 337 25.63 -3.03 -19.42
N LYS A 338 26.24 -1.93 -18.99
CA LYS A 338 27.33 -1.92 -18.01
C LYS A 338 26.99 -1.08 -16.80
N ILE A 339 27.49 -1.50 -15.65
CA ILE A 339 27.39 -0.76 -14.40
C ILE A 339 28.71 -0.06 -14.15
N GLU A 340 28.65 1.26 -13.99
CA GLU A 340 29.76 2.09 -13.57
C GLU A 340 29.59 2.40 -12.08
N LEU A 341 30.38 1.74 -11.24
CA LEU A 341 30.33 1.92 -9.79
C LEU A 341 31.07 3.20 -9.37
N MET A 342 30.60 3.79 -8.28
CA MET A 342 31.20 4.96 -7.66
C MET A 342 31.47 4.67 -6.18
N ASP A 343 32.65 5.07 -5.71
CA ASP A 343 33.09 4.81 -4.32
C ASP A 343 32.30 5.62 -3.28
N ARG A 344 31.67 6.71 -3.71
CA ARG A 344 30.89 7.61 -2.87
C ARG A 344 29.67 8.11 -3.62
N GLN A 345 28.70 8.56 -2.84
CA GLN A 345 27.59 9.33 -3.36
C GLN A 345 28.13 10.65 -3.92
N GLU A 346 28.11 10.79 -5.24
CA GLU A 346 28.37 12.05 -5.94
C GLU A 346 27.04 12.69 -6.35
N ASN A 347 27.10 13.95 -6.79
CA ASN A 347 25.90 14.69 -7.16
C ASN A 347 25.09 14.00 -8.25
N GLY A 348 23.80 13.85 -8.00
CA GLY A 348 22.89 13.19 -8.91
C GLY A 348 23.14 11.69 -9.08
N THR A 349 23.94 11.07 -8.21
CA THR A 349 24.01 9.60 -8.13
C THR A 349 22.85 9.08 -7.30
N HIS A 350 22.34 7.92 -7.71
CA HIS A 350 21.25 7.24 -7.02
C HIS A 350 21.69 5.85 -6.57
N CYS A 351 20.89 5.23 -5.72
CA CYS A 351 21.16 3.86 -5.29
C CYS A 351 20.73 2.88 -6.39
N LEU A 352 21.70 2.13 -6.93
CA LEU A 352 21.45 1.11 -7.96
C LEU A 352 20.54 -0.02 -7.47
N ILE A 353 20.53 -0.29 -6.15
CA ILE A 353 19.62 -1.27 -5.54
C ILE A 353 18.17 -0.77 -5.61
N ASP A 354 17.95 0.52 -5.35
CA ASP A 354 16.64 1.15 -5.47
C ASP A 354 16.15 1.17 -6.93
N GLU A 355 17.03 1.52 -7.87
CA GLU A 355 16.68 1.47 -9.30
C GLU A 355 16.38 0.05 -9.78
N ALA A 356 17.16 -0.93 -9.32
CA ALA A 356 16.93 -2.34 -9.63
C ALA A 356 15.55 -2.78 -9.11
N ALA A 357 15.22 -2.47 -7.85
CA ALA A 357 13.90 -2.76 -7.29
C ALA A 357 12.77 -2.11 -8.10
N ALA A 358 12.91 -0.82 -8.42
CA ALA A 358 11.91 -0.12 -9.22
C ALA A 358 11.74 -0.73 -10.62
N LYS A 359 12.84 -1.18 -11.23
CA LYS A 359 12.81 -1.85 -12.52
C LYS A 359 12.13 -3.21 -12.46
N VAL A 360 12.41 -4.02 -11.42
CA VAL A 360 11.73 -5.31 -11.21
C VAL A 360 10.23 -5.09 -11.10
N ILE A 361 9.77 -4.12 -10.31
CA ILE A 361 8.34 -3.77 -10.23
C ILE A 361 7.83 -3.37 -11.61
N SER A 362 8.49 -2.46 -12.32
CA SER A 362 8.04 -1.98 -13.64
C SER A 362 7.88 -3.12 -14.66
N THR A 363 8.69 -4.17 -14.55
CA THR A 363 8.68 -5.34 -15.44
C THR A 363 7.76 -6.45 -14.96
N LYS A 364 6.95 -6.22 -13.92
CA LYS A 364 5.98 -7.16 -13.30
C LYS A 364 6.64 -8.28 -12.47
N GLY A 365 7.87 -8.10 -12.00
CA GLY A 365 8.43 -8.95 -10.97
C GLY A 365 7.98 -8.51 -9.57
N LYS A 366 8.27 -9.36 -8.58
CA LYS A 366 8.01 -9.09 -7.16
C LYS A 366 9.27 -8.59 -6.46
N VAL A 367 9.13 -7.66 -5.52
CA VAL A 367 10.25 -7.17 -4.71
C VAL A 367 9.86 -7.21 -3.24
N TYR A 368 10.75 -7.73 -2.41
CA TYR A 368 10.56 -7.82 -0.96
C TYR A 368 11.72 -7.13 -0.25
N LEU A 369 11.39 -6.22 0.67
CA LEU A 369 12.35 -5.66 1.62
C LEU A 369 12.42 -6.59 2.83
N THR A 370 13.44 -7.45 2.85
CA THR A 370 13.49 -8.66 3.69
C THR A 370 14.45 -8.50 4.87
N PRO A 371 14.03 -8.83 6.11
CA PRO A 371 14.92 -8.87 7.28
C PRO A 371 16.14 -9.75 7.04
N ALA A 372 17.27 -9.43 7.68
CA ALA A 372 18.53 -10.15 7.44
C ALA A 372 18.43 -11.65 7.77
N GLU A 373 17.65 -12.01 8.79
CA GLU A 373 17.36 -13.40 9.20
C GLU A 373 16.53 -14.20 8.18
N ASP A 374 15.69 -13.51 7.41
CA ASP A 374 14.81 -14.11 6.40
C ASP A 374 15.47 -14.15 5.02
N MET A 375 16.63 -13.52 4.84
CA MET A 375 17.41 -13.66 3.62
C MET A 375 17.83 -15.13 3.41
N PRO A 376 17.93 -15.60 2.14
CA PRO A 376 18.43 -16.93 1.86
C PRO A 376 19.88 -17.13 2.34
N GLU A 377 20.69 -16.09 2.20
CA GLU A 377 22.11 -16.03 2.58
C GLU A 377 22.43 -14.66 3.18
N GLU A 378 23.57 -14.54 3.87
CA GLU A 378 24.10 -13.28 4.43
C GLU A 378 24.57 -12.32 3.31
N THR A 379 23.61 -11.75 2.58
CA THR A 379 23.82 -10.98 1.35
C THR A 379 22.93 -9.74 1.33
N GLN A 380 23.28 -8.76 0.49
CA GLN A 380 22.47 -7.55 0.31
C GLN A 380 21.29 -7.78 -0.62
N LEU A 381 21.47 -8.61 -1.65
CA LEU A 381 20.45 -8.97 -2.63
C LEU A 381 20.42 -10.48 -2.85
N ALA A 382 19.23 -10.98 -3.09
CA ALA A 382 19.02 -12.31 -3.67
C ALA A 382 17.93 -12.21 -4.74
N ALA A 383 18.10 -12.91 -5.85
CA ALA A 383 17.12 -12.87 -6.95
C ALA A 383 16.83 -14.25 -7.52
N ILE A 384 15.58 -14.45 -7.91
CA ILE A 384 15.11 -15.54 -8.76
C ILE A 384 14.89 -14.97 -10.16
N PHE A 385 15.48 -15.61 -11.16
CA PHE A 385 15.43 -15.19 -12.56
C PHE A 385 14.31 -15.90 -13.31
N ARG A 386 13.69 -15.21 -14.27
CA ARG A 386 12.63 -15.75 -15.14
C ARG A 386 13.11 -16.87 -16.06
N TYR A 387 14.41 -16.85 -16.36
CA TYR A 387 15.09 -17.79 -17.23
C TYR A 387 16.51 -18.04 -16.71
N PRO A 388 17.15 -19.17 -17.04
CA PRO A 388 18.54 -19.41 -16.68
C PRO A 388 19.46 -18.33 -17.29
N ILE A 389 20.39 -17.81 -16.50
CA ILE A 389 21.34 -16.76 -16.90
C ILE A 389 22.78 -17.26 -16.87
#